data_AF-A0A535Z385-F1
#
_entry.id   AF-A0A535Z385-F1
#
_cell.length_a   1.000
_cell.length_b   1.000
_cell.length_c   1.000
_cell.angle_alpha   90.00
_cell.angle_beta   90.00
_cell.angle_gamma   90.00
#
_symmetry.space_group_name_H-M   'P 1'
#
loop_
_entity.id
_entity.type
_entity.pdbx_description
1 polymer ?
#
loop_
_entity_poly.entity_id
_entity_poly.type
_entity_poly.pdbx_seq_one_letter_code
_entity_poly.pdbx_strand_id
1 'polypeptide(L)'
;MTAVGSNITYGVWNVRAQSNPAQLGFALKGIKFIDDRIANPAYGVLVVTGLLLVFVNRWPVGSLWIVLALILFAALAVLAFRVYSPLLRNQIKLVDAGDTTSPEFERLSRRSAMVGPILGLLAVLILILMVFKPTL
;
A
#
# COMPACT_ATOMS: atom_id res chain seq x y z
N MET A 1 4.27 -1.82 14.46
CA MET A 1 4.25 -0.33 14.34
C MET A 1 5.00 0.18 13.10
N THR A 2 6.05 -0.48 12.62
CA THR A 2 6.90 -0.01 11.51
C THR A 2 6.23 0.05 10.13
N ALA A 3 5.38 -0.93 9.77
CA ALA A 3 4.78 -1.00 8.43
C ALA A 3 3.69 0.05 8.15
N VAL A 4 2.90 0.44 9.17
CA VAL A 4 1.80 1.40 8.99
C VAL A 4 2.34 2.83 8.85
N GLY A 5 3.36 3.17 9.64
CA GLY A 5 4.00 4.50 9.62
C GLY A 5 4.63 4.84 8.28
N SER A 6 5.33 3.89 7.64
CA SER A 6 5.95 4.10 6.32
C SER A 6 4.90 4.33 5.21
N ASN A 7 3.80 3.56 5.19
CA ASN A 7 2.74 3.70 4.18
C ASN A 7 1.99 5.03 4.28
N ILE A 8 1.71 5.51 5.50
CA ILE A 8 1.08 6.82 5.73
C ILE A 8 1.98 7.95 5.22
N THR A 9 3.29 7.77 5.37
CA THR A 9 4.28 8.80 5.03
C THR A 9 4.40 9.00 3.51
N TYR A 10 4.17 7.97 2.68
CA TYR A 10 4.27 8.10 1.21
C TYR A 10 3.29 9.11 0.60
N GLY A 11 2.07 9.22 1.14
CA GLY A 11 1.10 10.23 0.71
C GLY A 11 1.62 11.65 0.93
N VAL A 12 2.25 11.87 2.08
CA VAL A 12 2.85 13.17 2.44
C VAL A 12 4.04 13.49 1.53
N TRP A 13 4.94 12.53 1.29
CA TRP A 13 6.08 12.74 0.38
C TRP A 13 5.62 12.99 -1.06
N ASN A 14 4.56 12.33 -1.53
CA ASN A 14 4.06 12.51 -2.89
C ASN A 14 3.38 13.88 -3.09
N VAL A 15 2.68 14.40 -2.07
CA VAL A 15 2.14 15.76 -2.09
C VAL A 15 3.26 16.81 -2.00
N ARG A 16 4.28 16.57 -1.16
CA ARG A 16 5.42 17.48 -0.98
C ARG A 16 6.37 17.49 -2.19
N ALA A 17 6.50 16.37 -2.91
CA ALA A 17 7.36 16.27 -4.10
C ALA A 17 6.74 16.95 -5.32
N GLN A 18 5.40 17.00 -5.42
CA GLN A 18 4.70 17.72 -6.49
C GLN A 18 4.97 19.22 -6.48
N SER A 19 5.34 19.82 -5.35
CA SER A 19 5.73 21.24 -5.28
C SER A 19 7.16 21.52 -5.79
N ASN A 20 7.97 20.50 -6.11
CA ASN A 20 9.34 20.65 -6.63
C ASN A 20 9.62 19.62 -7.75
N PRO A 21 9.36 19.96 -9.02
CA PRO A 21 9.53 19.05 -10.17
C PRO A 21 10.92 18.42 -10.26
N ALA A 22 11.97 19.16 -9.87
CA ALA A 22 13.36 18.68 -9.85
C ALA A 22 13.60 17.51 -8.88
N GLN A 23 12.79 17.36 -7.82
CA GLN A 23 12.94 16.29 -6.82
C GLN A 23 11.92 15.16 -6.98
N LEU A 24 10.93 15.35 -7.87
CA LEU A 24 9.84 14.41 -8.08
C LEU A 24 10.34 13.02 -8.53
N GLY A 25 11.32 12.98 -9.45
CA GLY A 25 11.91 11.73 -9.92
C GLY A 25 12.65 10.96 -8.82
N PHE A 26 13.39 11.67 -7.96
CA PHE A 26 14.07 11.07 -6.81
C PHE A 26 13.07 10.54 -5.77
N ALA A 27 12.03 11.31 -5.46
CA ALA A 27 11.00 10.91 -4.51
C ALA A 27 10.23 9.66 -4.98
N LEU A 28 9.78 9.63 -6.24
CA LEU A 28 9.04 8.48 -6.77
C LEU A 28 9.91 7.21 -6.85
N LYS A 29 11.19 7.34 -7.24
CA LYS A 29 12.14 6.21 -7.25
C LYS A 29 12.44 5.71 -5.84
N GLY A 30 12.56 6.62 -4.87
CA GLY A 30 12.71 6.27 -3.46
C GLY A 30 11.50 5.51 -2.92
N ILE A 31 10.28 5.98 -3.18
CA ILE A 31 9.04 5.28 -2.82
C ILE A 31 9.03 3.88 -3.43
N LYS A 32 9.33 3.76 -4.74
CA LYS A 32 9.37 2.47 -5.42
C LYS A 32 10.40 1.51 -4.83
N PHE A 33 11.59 1.99 -4.48
CA PHE A 33 12.61 1.16 -3.84
C PHE A 33 12.13 0.61 -2.50
N ILE A 34 11.54 1.45 -1.64
CA ILE A 34 11.04 1.00 -0.35
C ILE A 34 9.87 0.02 -0.54
N ASP A 35 8.99 0.29 -1.50
CA ASP A 35 7.84 -0.57 -1.79
C ASP A 35 8.29 -1.97 -2.26
N ASP A 36 9.19 -2.02 -3.26
CA ASP A 36 9.68 -3.27 -3.84
C ASP A 36 10.59 -4.06 -2.89
N ARG A 37 11.44 -3.38 -2.10
CA ARG A 37 12.51 -4.02 -1.32
C ARG A 37 12.16 -4.23 0.15
N ILE A 38 11.21 -3.48 0.70
CA ILE A 38 10.89 -3.51 2.13
C ILE A 38 9.41 -3.82 2.33
N ALA A 39 8.50 -3.03 1.75
CA ALA A 39 7.07 -3.16 2.03
C ALA A 39 6.51 -4.49 1.50
N ASN A 40 6.74 -4.81 0.22
CA ASN A 40 6.25 -6.04 -0.41
C ASN A 40 6.74 -7.31 0.29
N PRO A 41 8.04 -7.46 0.62
CA PRO A 41 8.51 -8.58 1.44
C PRO A 41 7.89 -8.61 2.84
N ALA A 42 7.75 -7.45 3.50
CA ALA A 42 7.15 -7.38 4.83
C ALA A 42 5.68 -7.80 4.84
N TYR A 43 4.91 -7.48 3.79
CA TYR A 43 3.55 -7.98 3.61
C TYR A 43 3.51 -9.50 3.47
N GLY A 44 4.45 -10.10 2.74
CA GLY A 44 4.59 -11.56 2.66
C GLY A 44 4.86 -12.19 4.02
N VAL A 45 5.81 -11.63 4.78
CA VAL A 45 6.12 -12.08 6.16
C VAL A 45 4.91 -11.92 7.08
N LEU A 46 4.13 -10.85 6.94
CA LEU A 46 2.93 -10.60 7.73
C LEU A 46 1.86 -11.68 7.51
N VAL A 47 1.65 -12.14 6.27
CA VAL A 47 0.73 -13.24 5.97
C VAL A 47 1.21 -14.53 6.61
N VAL A 48 2.49 -14.88 6.41
CA VAL A 48 3.06 -16.12 6.94
C VAL A 48 2.97 -16.14 8.46
N THR A 49 3.35 -15.05 9.12
CA THR A 49 3.28 -14.95 10.58
C THR A 49 1.83 -14.94 11.09
N GLY A 50 0.89 -14.29 10.38
CA GLY A 50 -0.54 -14.33 10.70
C GLY A 50 -1.12 -15.75 10.62
N LEU A 51 -0.81 -16.50 9.57
CA LEU A 51 -1.25 -17.90 9.41
C LEU A 51 -0.62 -18.83 10.46
N LEU A 52 0.67 -18.64 10.76
CA LEU A 52 1.33 -19.37 11.84
C LEU A 52 0.68 -19.13 13.20
N LEU A 53 0.29 -17.90 13.51
CA LEU A 53 -0.41 -17.58 14.76
C LEU A 53 -1.79 -18.24 14.85
N VAL A 54 -2.53 -18.32 13.74
CA VAL A 54 -3.80 -19.05 13.69
C VAL A 54 -3.57 -20.54 13.97
N PHE A 55 -2.51 -21.12 13.39
CA PHE A 55 -2.16 -22.53 13.56
C PHE A 55 -1.71 -22.86 14.99
N VAL A 56 -0.80 -22.06 15.55
CA VAL A 56 -0.25 -22.26 16.90
C VAL A 56 -1.31 -22.09 17.98
N ASN A 57 -2.15 -21.06 17.88
CA ASN A 57 -3.19 -20.79 18.88
C ASN A 57 -4.47 -21.63 18.66
N ARG A 58 -4.50 -22.48 17.63
CA ARG A 58 -5.67 -23.28 17.21
C ARG A 58 -6.96 -22.46 17.17
N TRP A 59 -6.86 -21.22 16.68
CA TRP A 59 -8.05 -20.39 16.54
C TRP A 59 -9.00 -21.03 15.53
N PRO A 60 -10.32 -20.95 15.75
CA PRO A 60 -11.28 -21.41 14.76
C PRO A 60 -11.06 -20.60 13.49
N VAL A 61 -10.54 -21.24 12.43
CA VAL A 61 -10.20 -20.54 11.18
C VAL A 61 -11.43 -19.89 10.54
N GLY A 62 -12.63 -20.38 10.89
CA GLY A 62 -13.92 -19.82 10.50
C GLY A 62 -14.40 -18.64 11.34
N SER A 63 -13.65 -18.15 12.33
CA SER A 63 -14.01 -16.92 13.05
C SER A 63 -14.16 -15.78 12.05
N LEU A 64 -15.30 -15.09 12.11
CA LEU A 64 -15.68 -14.06 11.14
C LEU A 64 -14.56 -13.02 10.95
N TRP A 65 -13.90 -12.61 12.04
CA TRP A 65 -12.81 -11.64 11.98
C TRP A 65 -11.57 -12.14 11.21
N ILE A 66 -11.24 -13.43 11.28
CA ILE A 66 -10.13 -14.03 10.54
C ILE A 66 -10.44 -14.04 9.05
N VAL A 67 -11.64 -14.52 8.69
CA VAL A 67 -12.08 -14.59 7.29
C VAL A 67 -12.14 -13.20 6.67
N LEU A 68 -12.75 -12.22 7.36
CA LEU A 68 -12.82 -10.84 6.88
C LEU A 68 -11.44 -10.20 6.76
N ALA A 69 -10.54 -10.41 7.74
CA ALA A 69 -9.18 -9.90 7.67
C ALA A 69 -8.40 -10.48 6.48
N LEU A 70 -8.56 -11.77 6.19
CA LEU A 70 -7.93 -12.42 5.03
C LEU A 70 -8.49 -11.89 3.71
N ILE A 71 -9.80 -11.69 3.59
CA ILE A 71 -10.43 -11.12 2.40
C ILE A 71 -9.94 -9.69 2.17
N LEU A 72 -9.96 -8.85 3.20
CA LEU A 72 -9.47 -7.47 3.13
C LEU A 72 -7.98 -7.43 2.78
N PHE A 73 -7.18 -8.33 3.35
CA PHE A 73 -5.76 -8.44 3.04
C PHE A 73 -5.54 -8.84 1.58
N ALA A 74 -6.27 -9.82 1.07
CA ALA A 74 -6.21 -10.22 -0.32
C ALA A 74 -6.61 -9.07 -1.26
N ALA A 75 -7.68 -8.33 -0.92
CA ALA A 75 -8.11 -7.15 -1.67
C ALA A 75 -7.03 -6.04 -1.67
N LEU A 76 -6.42 -5.77 -0.51
CA LEU A 76 -5.31 -4.82 -0.38
C LEU A 76 -4.12 -5.24 -1.26
N ALA A 77 -3.72 -6.51 -1.21
CA ALA A 77 -2.62 -7.04 -2.02
C ALA A 77 -2.93 -6.91 -3.52
N VAL A 78 -4.13 -7.30 -3.97
CA VAL A 78 -4.53 -7.18 -5.37
C VAL A 78 -4.51 -5.71 -5.82
N LEU A 79 -5.04 -4.79 -5.01
CA LEU A 79 -5.04 -3.37 -5.32
C LEU A 79 -3.62 -2.80 -5.39
N ALA A 80 -2.75 -3.17 -4.45
CA ALA A 80 -1.35 -2.74 -4.44
C ALA A 80 -0.61 -3.25 -5.68
N PHE A 81 -0.65 -4.55 -5.97
CA PHE A 81 0.12 -5.15 -7.06
C PHE A 81 -0.44 -4.82 -8.45
N ARG A 82 -1.77 -4.88 -8.63
CA ARG A 82 -2.39 -4.70 -9.97
C ARG A 82 -2.74 -3.27 -10.31
N VAL A 83 -2.92 -2.39 -9.32
CA VAL A 83 -3.34 -1.00 -9.57
C VAL A 83 -2.25 -0.02 -9.20
N TYR A 84 -1.77 -0.04 -7.96
CA TYR A 84 -0.82 0.96 -7.48
C TYR A 84 0.57 0.80 -8.12
N SER A 85 1.09 -0.43 -8.18
CA SER A 85 2.40 -0.71 -8.76
C SER A 85 2.56 -0.29 -10.24
N PRO A 86 1.65 -0.65 -11.17
CA PRO A 86 1.76 -0.19 -12.56
C PRO A 86 1.51 1.31 -12.70
N LEU A 87 0.62 1.88 -11.89
CA LEU A 87 0.34 3.32 -11.88
C LEU A 87 1.59 4.13 -11.51
N LEU A 88 2.27 3.75 -10.42
CA LEU A 88 3.51 4.38 -9.98
C LEU A 88 4.62 4.19 -11.03
N ARG A 89 4.73 3.00 -11.63
CA ARG A 89 5.73 2.73 -12.68
C ARG A 89 5.51 3.61 -13.91
N ASN A 90 4.26 3.81 -14.35
CA ASN A 90 3.94 4.67 -15.48
C ASN A 90 4.18 6.15 -15.16
N GLN A 91 3.86 6.58 -13.94
CA GLN A 91 4.16 7.93 -13.48
C GLN A 91 5.67 8.22 -13.48
N ILE A 92 6.49 7.27 -13.01
CA ILE A 92 7.97 7.39 -13.05
C ILE A 92 8.47 7.50 -14.49
N LYS A 93 7.94 6.72 -15.43
CA LYS A 93 8.35 6.80 -16.84
C LYS A 93 8.13 8.18 -17.46
N LEU A 94 7.00 8.82 -17.17
CA LEU A 94 6.71 10.17 -17.67
C LEU A 94 7.64 11.21 -17.04
N VAL A 95 7.94 11.07 -15.75
CA VAL A 95 8.91 11.92 -15.07
C VAL A 95 10.32 11.76 -15.65
N ASP A 96 10.74 10.52 -15.93
CA ASP A 96 12.05 10.24 -16.54
C ASP A 96 12.13 10.74 -18.00
N ALA A 97 10.99 10.82 -18.71
CA ALA A 97 10.89 11.43 -20.03
C ALA A 97 10.84 12.97 -20.01
N GLY A 98 10.80 13.59 -18.82
CA GLY A 98 10.64 15.04 -18.65
C GLY A 98 9.21 15.54 -18.93
N ASP A 99 8.25 14.64 -19.12
CA ASP A 99 6.87 14.96 -19.48
C ASP A 99 5.97 15.08 -18.23
N THR A 100 6.37 15.97 -17.31
CA THR A 100 5.68 16.17 -16.03
C THR A 100 4.47 17.11 -16.12
N THR A 101 4.26 17.73 -17.27
CA THR A 101 3.19 18.71 -17.51
C THR A 101 2.10 18.18 -18.44
N SER A 102 2.21 16.95 -18.94
CA SER A 102 1.19 16.39 -19.82
C SER A 102 -0.12 16.09 -19.08
N PRO A 103 -1.26 16.12 -19.80
CA PRO A 103 -2.53 15.66 -19.27
C PRO A 103 -2.51 14.20 -18.80
N GLU A 104 -1.62 13.38 -19.36
CA GLU A 104 -1.43 11.99 -18.94
C GLU A 104 -0.79 11.89 -17.55
N PHE A 105 0.25 12.69 -17.29
CA PHE A 105 0.87 12.78 -15.99
C PHE A 105 -0.11 13.25 -14.91
N GLU A 106 -0.92 14.29 -15.18
CA GLU A 106 -1.95 14.75 -14.25
C GLU A 106 -2.98 13.66 -13.93
N ARG A 107 -3.46 12.93 -14.95
CA ARG A 107 -4.42 11.83 -14.76
C ARG A 107 -3.85 10.73 -13.87
N LEU A 108 -2.59 10.34 -14.11
CA LEU A 108 -1.90 9.34 -13.29
C LEU A 108 -1.70 9.85 -11.86
N SER A 109 -1.30 11.11 -11.69
CA SER A 109 -1.08 11.71 -10.36
C SER A 109 -2.36 11.78 -9.54
N ARG A 110 -3.49 12.20 -10.13
CA ARG A 110 -4.81 12.19 -9.46
C ARG A 110 -5.23 10.79 -9.05
N ARG A 111 -5.00 9.80 -9.93
CA ARG A 111 -5.33 8.40 -9.64
C ARG A 111 -4.45 7.86 -8.51
N SER A 112 -3.16 8.19 -8.48
CA SER A 112 -2.23 7.80 -7.40
C SER A 112 -2.65 8.42 -6.07
N ALA A 113 -3.05 9.69 -6.09
CA ALA A 113 -3.54 10.41 -4.92
C ALA A 113 -4.84 9.83 -4.35
N MET A 114 -5.70 9.22 -5.18
CA MET A 114 -6.92 8.57 -4.73
C MET A 114 -6.69 7.14 -4.22
N VAL A 115 -5.81 6.37 -4.88
CA VAL A 115 -5.54 4.97 -4.53
C VAL A 115 -4.76 4.86 -3.21
N GLY A 116 -3.87 5.80 -2.91
CA GLY A 116 -3.09 5.80 -1.67
C GLY A 116 -3.94 5.77 -0.39
N PRO A 117 -4.88 6.70 -0.19
CA PRO A 117 -5.81 6.70 0.95
C PRO A 117 -6.66 5.43 1.05
N ILE A 118 -7.09 4.85 -0.08
CA ILE A 118 -7.86 3.60 -0.10
C ILE A 118 -7.04 2.45 0.48
N LEU A 119 -5.77 2.32 0.07
CA LEU A 119 -4.86 1.32 0.63
C LEU A 119 -4.62 1.54 2.12
N GLY A 120 -4.45 2.79 2.55
CA GLY A 120 -4.32 3.15 3.97
C GLY A 120 -5.55 2.79 4.79
N LEU A 121 -6.74 3.08 4.28
CA LEU A 121 -8.00 2.75 4.94
C LEU A 121 -8.19 1.24 5.08
N LEU A 122 -7.91 0.47 4.02
CA LEU A 122 -7.96 -1.00 4.08
C LEU A 122 -7.01 -1.55 5.15
N ALA A 123 -5.78 -1.02 5.23
CA ALA A 123 -4.82 -1.43 6.25
C ALA A 123 -5.33 -1.14 7.68
N VAL A 124 -5.93 0.04 7.91
CA VAL A 124 -6.51 0.39 9.22
C VAL A 124 -7.68 -0.52 9.57
N LEU A 125 -8.57 -0.82 8.63
CA LEU A 125 -9.70 -1.72 8.86
C LEU A 125 -9.24 -3.14 9.23
N ILE A 126 -8.21 -3.67 8.56
CA ILE A 126 -7.60 -4.97 8.90
C ILE A 126 -7.07 -4.94 10.34
N LEU A 127 -6.39 -3.87 10.74
CA LEU A 127 -5.87 -3.73 12.11
C LEU A 127 -6.98 -3.69 13.14
N ILE A 128 -8.06 -2.95 12.90
CA ILE A 128 -9.23 -2.91 13.78
C ILE A 128 -9.80 -4.32 13.94
N LEU A 129 -9.99 -5.06 12.85
CA LEU A 129 -10.45 -6.44 12.88
C LEU A 129 -9.55 -7.36 13.71
N MET A 130 -8.23 -7.25 13.55
CA MET A 130 -7.26 -8.08 14.26
C MET A 130 -7.11 -7.72 15.76
N VAL A 131 -7.33 -6.46 16.12
CA VAL A 131 -7.20 -5.97 17.50
C VAL A 131 -8.47 -6.27 18.29
N PHE A 132 -9.62 -5.86 17.76
CA PHE A 132 -10.90 -5.99 18.47
C PHE A 132 -11.48 -7.40 18.36
N LYS A 133 -11.08 -8.18 17.34
CA LYS A 133 -11.47 -9.59 17.13
C LYS A 133 -12.97 -9.79 17.35
N PRO A 134 -13.84 -9.07 16.62
CA PRO A 134 -15.27 -9.13 16.84
C PRO A 134 -15.75 -10.59 16.76
N THR A 135 -16.34 -11.06 17.86
CA THR A 135 -17.02 -12.34 17.93
C THR A 135 -18.50 -12.07 17.71
N LEU A 136 -19.08 -12.69 16.68
CA LEU A 136 -20.53 -12.85 16.59
C LEU A 136 -20.96 -14.01 17.50
#